data_AF-A0A7W4B3E0-F1
#
_entry.id   AF-A0A7W4B3E0-F1
#
_cell.length_a   1.000
_cell.length_b   1.000
_cell.length_c   1.000
_cell.angle_alpha   90.00
_cell.angle_beta   90.00
_cell.angle_gamma   90.00
#
_symmetry.space_group_name_H-M   'P 1'
#
loop_
_entity.id
_entity.type
_entity.pdbx_description
1 polymer ?
#
loop_
_entity_poly.entity_id
_entity_poly.type
_entity_poly.pdbx_seq_one_letter_code
_entity_poly.pdbx_strand_id
1 'polypeptide(L)'
;MMLSKRLKLTAALCSLLTLIVGLSLIQAHHYQQQIYRQLNYSMKLQVSIDSLRSQLWLYQEYSDDRGLSELNLRQAELAKDLSEDIQWATQQKLIISNINRLNTNIRSLINTQHDFHSKQVNVASTLTAERLFKAKYSMIIEEMTEEMFRLHQFSIKKASQKQQ
;
A
#
# COMPACT_ATOMS: atom_id res chain seq x y z
N MET A 1 34.90 9.29 54.96
CA MET A 1 34.28 8.07 54.40
C MET A 1 32.92 8.29 53.70
N MET A 2 32.16 9.35 54.01
CA MET A 2 30.88 9.66 53.35
C MET A 2 31.01 10.17 51.90
N LEU A 3 32.04 10.95 51.59
CA LEU A 3 32.20 11.59 50.27
C LEU A 3 32.41 10.58 49.14
N SER A 4 33.26 9.56 49.34
CA SER A 4 33.51 8.51 48.33
C SER A 4 32.31 7.59 48.12
N LYS A 5 31.51 7.33 49.17
CA LYS A 5 30.24 6.59 49.06
C LYS A 5 29.22 7.37 48.22
N ARG A 6 29.11 8.69 48.42
CA ARG A 6 28.23 9.56 47.63
C ARG A 6 28.68 9.63 46.16
N LEU A 7 29.99 9.76 45.92
CA LEU A 7 30.52 9.82 44.55
C LEU A 7 30.29 8.52 43.78
N LYS A 8 30.49 7.36 44.42
CA LYS A 8 30.20 6.04 43.83
C LYS A 8 28.71 5.85 43.53
N LEU A 9 27.84 6.33 44.43
CA LEU A 9 26.39 6.29 44.24
C LEU A 9 25.97 7.16 43.03
N THR A 10 26.48 8.39 42.94
CA THR A 10 26.21 9.27 41.80
C THR A 10 26.72 8.67 40.50
N ALA A 11 27.94 8.10 40.49
CA ALA A 11 28.47 7.42 39.31
C ALA A 11 27.60 6.24 38.87
N ALA A 12 27.15 5.40 39.80
CA ALA A 12 26.26 4.28 39.51
C ALA A 12 24.89 4.75 38.95
N LEU A 13 24.33 5.82 39.51
CA LEU A 13 23.07 6.42 39.02
C LEU A 13 23.23 7.01 37.62
N CYS A 14 24.35 7.70 37.34
CA CYS A 14 24.65 8.20 36.00
C CYS A 14 24.82 7.06 34.99
N SER A 15 25.54 5.99 35.35
CA SER A 15 25.70 4.82 34.49
C SER A 15 24.35 4.15 34.20
N LEU A 16 23.49 4.00 35.21
CA LEU A 16 22.14 3.45 35.03
C LEU A 16 21.29 4.33 34.11
N LEU A 17 21.32 5.64 34.30
CA LEU A 17 20.60 6.60 33.45
C LEU A 17 21.08 6.50 32.00
N THR A 18 22.39 6.49 31.76
CA THR A 18 22.96 6.34 30.42
C THR A 18 22.51 5.03 29.76
N LEU A 19 22.43 3.94 30.53
CA LEU A 19 21.97 2.64 30.02
C LEU A 19 20.49 2.68 29.63
N ILE A 20 19.63 3.30 30.44
CA ILE A 20 18.20 3.49 30.15
C ILE A 20 18.01 4.37 28.91
N VAL A 21 18.75 5.47 28.79
CA VAL A 21 18.71 6.36 27.63
C VAL A 21 19.19 5.62 26.37
N GLY A 22 20.29 4.86 26.48
CA GLY A 22 20.81 4.06 25.38
C GLY A 22 19.81 3.02 24.86
N LEU A 23 19.15 2.28 25.76
CA LEU A 23 18.11 1.32 25.39
C LEU A 23 16.91 2.00 24.71
N SER A 24 16.48 3.15 25.23
CA SER A 24 15.40 3.95 24.64
C SER A 24 15.74 4.41 23.22
N LEU A 25 16.97 4.86 22.98
CA LEU A 25 17.44 5.29 21.66
C LEU A 25 17.48 4.14 20.66
N ILE A 26 17.93 2.94 21.07
CA ILE A 26 17.94 1.75 20.21
C ILE A 26 16.50 1.39 19.80
N GLN A 27 15.57 1.42 20.76
CA GLN A 27 14.16 1.14 20.49
C GLN A 27 13.55 2.18 19.54
N ALA A 28 13.85 3.47 19.73
CA ALA A 28 13.42 4.54 18.85
C ALA A 28 13.97 4.36 17.42
N HIS A 29 15.24 3.95 17.28
CA HIS A 29 15.86 3.71 15.98
C HIS A 29 15.19 2.55 15.23
N HIS A 30 14.95 1.41 15.91
CA HIS A 30 14.22 0.29 15.30
C HIS A 30 12.82 0.69 14.85
N TYR A 31 12.14 1.48 15.66
CA TYR A 31 10.81 1.97 15.33
C TYR A 31 10.80 2.89 14.11
N GLN A 32 11.76 3.82 14.03
CA GLN A 32 11.92 4.72 12.89
C GLN A 32 12.21 3.93 11.61
N GLN A 33 13.07 2.90 11.66
CA GLN A 33 13.30 2.03 10.51
C GLN A 33 12.03 1.30 10.07
N GLN A 34 11.22 0.81 11.01
CA GLN A 34 9.96 0.15 10.67
C GLN A 34 9.00 1.10 9.95
N ILE A 35 8.82 2.33 10.46
CA ILE A 35 7.96 3.33 9.82
C ILE A 35 8.49 3.68 8.43
N TYR A 36 9.80 3.87 8.28
CA TYR A 36 10.39 4.20 6.99
C TYR A 36 10.12 3.10 5.96
N ARG A 37 10.29 1.83 6.33
CA ARG A 37 9.96 0.69 5.46
C ARG A 37 8.48 0.66 5.10
N GLN A 38 7.60 0.91 6.07
CA GLN A 38 6.16 1.00 5.84
C GLN A 38 5.81 2.11 4.84
N LEU A 39 6.31 3.32 5.04
CA LEU A 39 6.06 4.46 4.15
C LEU A 39 6.62 4.24 2.74
N ASN A 40 7.83 3.70 2.63
CA ASN A 40 8.42 3.42 1.33
C ASN A 40 7.60 2.38 0.55
N TYR A 41 7.11 1.36 1.24
CA TYR A 41 6.26 0.37 0.61
C TYR A 41 4.86 0.89 0.29
N SER A 42 4.24 1.70 1.15
CA SER A 42 2.95 2.31 0.81
C SER A 42 3.09 3.21 -0.42
N MET A 43 4.22 3.90 -0.58
CA MET A 43 4.52 4.66 -1.80
C MET A 43 4.70 3.76 -3.02
N LYS A 44 5.41 2.63 -2.88
CA LYS A 44 5.53 1.62 -3.95
C LYS A 44 4.14 1.15 -4.42
N LEU A 45 3.26 0.79 -3.49
CA LEU A 45 1.88 0.37 -3.82
C LEU A 45 1.10 1.47 -4.54
N GLN A 46 1.22 2.72 -4.09
CA GLN A 46 0.56 3.85 -4.75
C GLN A 46 1.03 3.99 -6.20
N VAL A 47 2.34 3.88 -6.46
CA VAL A 47 2.90 3.93 -7.82
C VAL A 47 2.36 2.78 -8.67
N SER A 48 2.28 1.57 -8.13
CA SER A 48 1.72 0.40 -8.84
C SER A 48 0.22 0.57 -9.15
N ILE A 49 -0.56 1.17 -8.25
CA ILE A 49 -1.98 1.52 -8.49
C ILE A 49 -2.09 2.61 -9.56
N ASP A 50 -1.25 3.63 -9.52
CA ASP A 50 -1.26 4.73 -10.49
C ASP A 50 -0.85 4.24 -11.89
N SER A 51 0.11 3.32 -11.96
CA SER A 51 0.51 2.63 -13.20
C SER A 51 -0.65 1.80 -13.77
N LEU A 52 -1.34 1.02 -12.92
CA LEU A 52 -2.52 0.26 -13.30
C LEU A 52 -3.63 1.17 -13.83
N ARG A 53 -3.90 2.30 -13.16
CA ARG A 53 -4.88 3.31 -13.61
C ARG A 53 -4.53 3.84 -15.00
N SER A 54 -3.27 4.20 -15.22
CA SER A 54 -2.81 4.70 -16.52
C SER A 54 -3.00 3.66 -17.62
N GLN A 55 -2.63 2.41 -17.35
CA GLN A 55 -2.76 1.34 -18.33
C GLN A 55 -4.22 0.96 -18.60
N LEU A 56 -5.10 1.03 -17.59
CA LEU A 56 -6.55 0.87 -17.77
C LEU A 56 -7.13 1.92 -18.71
N TRP A 57 -6.71 3.18 -18.55
CA TRP A 57 -7.15 4.26 -19.43
C TRP A 57 -6.70 4.03 -20.88
N LEU A 58 -5.44 3.63 -21.10
CA LEU A 58 -4.92 3.31 -22.43
C LEU A 58 -5.66 2.13 -23.07
N TYR A 59 -5.92 1.06 -22.29
CA TYR A 59 -6.66 -0.08 -22.78
C TYR A 59 -8.10 0.28 -23.18
N GLN A 60 -8.77 1.14 -22.41
CA GLN A 60 -10.11 1.62 -22.75
C GLN A 60 -10.15 2.47 -24.03
N GLU A 61 -9.08 3.21 -24.33
CA GLU A 61 -9.01 4.05 -25.53
C GLU A 61 -8.73 3.23 -26.80
N TYR A 62 -7.77 2.29 -26.73
CA TYR A 62 -7.28 1.59 -27.90
C TYR A 62 -7.80 0.16 -28.06
N SER A 63 -8.17 -0.50 -26.95
CA SER A 63 -8.71 -1.88 -26.90
C SER A 63 -7.89 -2.91 -27.70
N ASP A 64 -6.56 -2.76 -27.76
CA ASP A 64 -5.68 -3.66 -28.50
C ASP A 64 -5.05 -4.74 -27.61
N ASP A 65 -4.60 -5.85 -28.22
CA ASP A 65 -4.01 -6.99 -27.51
C ASP A 65 -2.75 -6.62 -26.73
N ARG A 66 -1.99 -5.64 -27.23
CA ARG A 66 -0.81 -5.12 -26.52
C ARG A 66 -1.23 -4.37 -25.25
N GLY A 67 -2.24 -3.51 -25.35
CA GLY A 67 -2.82 -2.81 -24.20
C GLY A 67 -3.35 -3.79 -23.15
N LEU A 68 -4.00 -4.88 -23.57
CA LEU A 68 -4.47 -5.94 -22.68
C LEU A 68 -3.31 -6.71 -22.01
N SER A 69 -2.27 -7.05 -22.75
CA SER A 69 -1.09 -7.74 -22.21
C SER A 69 -0.39 -6.88 -21.15
N GLU A 70 -0.16 -5.60 -21.45
CA GLU A 70 0.47 -4.66 -20.53
C GLU A 70 -0.44 -4.41 -19.30
N LEU A 71 -1.76 -4.33 -19.49
CA LEU A 71 -2.70 -4.20 -18.39
C LEU A 71 -2.65 -5.39 -17.43
N ASN A 72 -2.62 -6.61 -17.97
CA ASN A 72 -2.45 -7.83 -17.17
C ASN A 72 -1.11 -7.84 -16.42
N LEU A 73 -0.04 -7.36 -17.05
CA LEU A 73 1.26 -7.23 -16.43
C LEU A 73 1.21 -6.28 -15.23
N ARG A 74 0.65 -5.07 -15.38
CA ARG A 74 0.52 -4.10 -14.27
C ARG A 74 -0.36 -4.60 -13.14
N GLN A 75 -1.45 -5.29 -13.48
CA GLN A 75 -2.34 -5.91 -12.50
C GLN A 75 -1.61 -7.01 -11.70
N ALA A 76 -0.77 -7.82 -12.37
CA ALA A 76 0.03 -8.86 -11.74
C ALA A 76 1.18 -8.28 -10.89
N GLU A 77 1.83 -7.20 -11.33
CA GLU A 77 2.83 -6.46 -10.56
C GLU A 77 2.23 -5.95 -9.25
N LEU A 78 1.05 -5.32 -9.30
CA LEU A 78 0.35 -4.88 -8.10
C LEU A 78 -0.01 -6.06 -7.17
N ALA A 79 -0.44 -7.20 -7.74
CA ALA A 79 -0.73 -8.40 -6.95
C ALA A 79 0.51 -8.93 -6.23
N LYS A 80 1.66 -8.93 -6.92
CA LYS A 80 2.95 -9.30 -6.35
C LYS A 80 3.34 -8.35 -5.24
N ASP A 81 3.25 -7.05 -5.47
CA ASP A 81 3.59 -6.06 -4.46
C ASP A 81 2.74 -6.26 -3.21
N LEU A 82 1.42 -6.39 -3.34
CA LEU A 82 0.47 -6.62 -2.24
C LEU A 82 0.69 -7.93 -1.46
N SER A 83 1.44 -8.89 -2.03
CA SER A 83 1.77 -10.15 -1.39
C SER A 83 3.05 -10.11 -0.54
N GLU A 84 3.83 -9.03 -0.62
CA GLU A 84 5.05 -8.89 0.19
C GLU A 84 4.72 -8.90 1.70
N ASP A 85 5.43 -9.74 2.45
CA ASP A 85 5.28 -9.82 3.90
C ASP A 85 6.00 -8.66 4.58
N ILE A 86 5.22 -7.66 4.96
CA ILE A 86 5.67 -6.50 5.72
C ILE A 86 4.98 -6.49 7.06
N GLN A 87 5.74 -6.10 8.10
CA GLN A 87 5.26 -5.97 9.46
C GLN A 87 4.29 -4.78 9.62
N TRP A 88 3.07 -4.99 9.17
CA TRP A 88 1.93 -4.09 9.31
C TRP A 88 1.21 -4.28 10.65
N ALA A 89 0.66 -3.20 11.20
CA ALA A 89 -0.31 -3.32 12.28
C ALA A 89 -1.63 -3.92 11.75
N THR A 90 -2.46 -4.48 12.62
CA THR A 90 -3.73 -5.15 12.24
C THR A 90 -4.61 -4.29 11.33
N GLN A 91 -4.78 -3.00 11.64
CA GLN A 91 -5.57 -2.08 10.81
C GLN A 91 -4.96 -1.86 9.42
N GLN A 92 -3.63 -1.71 9.34
CA GLN A 92 -2.93 -1.58 8.06
C GLN A 92 -3.04 -2.87 7.22
N LYS A 93 -2.97 -4.05 7.85
CA LYS A 93 -3.17 -5.35 7.17
C LYS A 93 -4.56 -5.47 6.54
N LEU A 94 -5.60 -5.00 7.22
CA LEU A 94 -6.97 -5.00 6.69
C LEU A 94 -7.08 -4.14 5.42
N ILE A 95 -6.46 -2.95 5.44
CA ILE A 95 -6.44 -2.05 4.28
C ILE A 95 -5.71 -2.69 3.10
N ILE A 96 -4.53 -3.27 3.33
CA ILE A 96 -3.79 -4.01 2.28
C ILE A 96 -4.63 -5.16 1.71
N SER A 97 -5.32 -5.90 2.58
CA SER A 97 -6.22 -6.98 2.15
C SER A 97 -7.40 -6.46 1.30
N ASN A 98 -7.94 -5.29 1.61
CA ASN A 98 -9.00 -4.66 0.80
C ASN A 98 -8.46 -4.28 -0.57
N ILE A 99 -7.29 -3.64 -0.65
CA ILE A 99 -6.66 -3.29 -1.93
C ILE A 99 -6.41 -4.54 -2.77
N ASN A 100 -5.98 -5.66 -2.15
CA ASN A 100 -5.79 -6.92 -2.85
C ASN A 100 -7.11 -7.51 -3.39
N ARG A 101 -8.20 -7.40 -2.63
CA ARG A 101 -9.55 -7.76 -3.11
C ARG A 101 -9.96 -6.91 -4.31
N LEU A 102 -9.75 -5.59 -4.25
CA LEU A 102 -10.03 -4.68 -5.35
C LEU A 102 -9.19 -5.01 -6.60
N ASN A 103 -7.91 -5.37 -6.42
CA ASN A 103 -7.04 -5.76 -7.53
C ASN A 103 -7.50 -7.06 -8.19
N THR A 104 -8.01 -7.99 -7.38
CA THR A 104 -8.63 -9.23 -7.89
C THR A 104 -9.91 -8.93 -8.67
N ASN A 105 -10.72 -7.96 -8.21
CA ASN A 105 -11.91 -7.51 -8.93
C ASN A 105 -11.56 -6.90 -10.30
N ILE A 106 -10.47 -6.12 -10.39
CA ILE A 106 -9.98 -5.61 -11.68
C ILE A 106 -9.63 -6.76 -12.62
N ARG A 107 -8.90 -7.79 -12.16
CA ARG A 107 -8.59 -8.97 -12.98
C ARG A 107 -9.85 -9.67 -13.50
N SER A 108 -10.84 -9.86 -12.63
CA SER A 108 -12.11 -10.45 -13.04
C SER A 108 -12.84 -9.60 -14.09
N LEU A 109 -12.77 -8.28 -13.95
CA LEU A 109 -13.42 -7.34 -14.87
C LEU A 109 -12.72 -7.33 -16.24
N ILE A 110 -11.39 -7.37 -16.27
CA ILE A 110 -10.58 -7.52 -17.50
C ILE A 110 -11.00 -8.79 -18.25
N ASN A 111 -11.04 -9.92 -17.56
CA ASN A 111 -11.43 -11.20 -18.17
C ASN A 111 -12.87 -11.15 -18.72
N THR A 112 -13.79 -10.53 -17.97
CA THR A 112 -15.18 -10.37 -18.40
C THR A 112 -15.31 -9.50 -19.65
N GLN A 113 -14.55 -8.40 -19.72
CA GLN A 113 -14.54 -7.51 -20.89
C GLN A 113 -13.94 -8.21 -22.11
N HIS A 114 -12.84 -8.94 -21.95
CA HIS A 114 -12.22 -9.70 -23.03
C HIS A 114 -13.19 -10.77 -23.59
N ASP A 115 -13.83 -11.53 -22.71
CA ASP A 115 -14.85 -12.51 -23.10
C ASP A 115 -16.02 -11.86 -23.83
N PHE A 116 -16.43 -10.67 -23.39
CA PHE A 116 -17.51 -9.91 -24.01
C PHE A 116 -17.14 -9.44 -25.42
N HIS A 117 -15.93 -8.91 -25.63
CA HIS A 117 -15.43 -8.55 -26.97
C HIS A 117 -15.39 -9.74 -27.92
N SER A 118 -15.04 -10.93 -27.43
CA SER A 118 -14.93 -12.14 -28.26
C SER A 118 -16.28 -12.68 -28.78
N LYS A 119 -17.40 -12.31 -28.15
CA LYS A 119 -18.72 -12.95 -28.38
C LYS A 119 -19.75 -12.06 -29.07
N GLN A 120 -19.48 -10.77 -29.28
CA GLN A 120 -20.55 -9.82 -29.58
C GLN A 120 -20.68 -9.41 -31.05
N VAL A 121 -21.93 -9.30 -31.51
CA VAL A 121 -22.31 -9.03 -32.91
C VAL A 121 -23.05 -7.67 -33.07
N ASN A 122 -23.50 -7.03 -31.98
CA ASN A 122 -24.30 -5.79 -32.02
C ASN A 122 -23.62 -4.59 -31.35
N VAL A 123 -23.43 -3.53 -32.15
CA VAL A 123 -22.74 -2.27 -31.81
C VAL A 123 -23.37 -1.51 -30.64
N ALA A 124 -24.70 -1.47 -30.52
CA ALA A 124 -25.38 -0.71 -29.47
C ALA A 124 -25.17 -1.34 -28.08
N SER A 125 -25.19 -2.67 -28.01
CA SER A 125 -24.89 -3.41 -26.79
C SER A 125 -23.41 -3.31 -26.40
N THR A 126 -22.50 -3.23 -27.38
CA THR A 126 -21.07 -3.01 -27.14
C THR A 126 -20.81 -1.65 -26.48
N LEU A 127 -21.35 -0.58 -27.06
CA LEU A 127 -21.14 0.78 -26.53
C LEU A 127 -21.65 0.94 -25.09
N THR A 128 -22.77 0.30 -24.77
CA THR A 128 -23.33 0.34 -23.41
C THR A 128 -22.42 -0.40 -22.42
N ALA A 129 -21.94 -1.58 -22.78
CA ALA A 129 -21.04 -2.34 -21.93
C ALA A 129 -19.68 -1.66 -21.74
N GLU A 130 -19.09 -1.07 -22.79
CA GLU A 130 -17.83 -0.31 -22.67
C GLU A 130 -17.94 0.83 -21.64
N ARG A 131 -19.05 1.57 -21.67
CA ARG A 131 -19.31 2.61 -20.67
C ARG A 131 -19.42 2.05 -19.26
N LEU A 132 -20.06 0.88 -19.11
CA LEU A 132 -20.17 0.20 -17.82
C LEU A 132 -18.80 -0.30 -17.32
N PHE A 133 -18.00 -0.93 -18.18
CA PHE A 133 -16.65 -1.35 -17.84
C PHE A 133 -15.80 -0.16 -17.40
N LYS A 134 -15.80 0.92 -18.18
CA LYS A 134 -15.11 2.17 -17.84
C LYS A 134 -15.50 2.71 -16.47
N ALA A 135 -16.81 2.82 -16.20
CA ALA A 135 -17.31 3.28 -14.91
C ALA A 135 -16.88 2.35 -13.75
N LYS A 136 -16.92 1.02 -13.95
CA LYS A 136 -16.50 0.05 -12.93
C LYS A 136 -15.01 0.09 -12.65
N TYR A 137 -14.16 0.23 -13.66
CA TYR A 137 -12.73 0.43 -13.46
C TYR A 137 -12.44 1.71 -12.67
N SER A 138 -13.09 2.83 -13.04
CA SER A 138 -12.92 4.10 -12.32
C SER A 138 -13.31 3.97 -10.85
N MET A 139 -14.45 3.35 -10.55
CA MET A 139 -14.91 3.10 -9.18
C MET A 139 -13.91 2.26 -8.38
N ILE A 140 -13.43 1.14 -8.93
CA ILE A 140 -12.48 0.27 -8.20
C ILE A 140 -11.16 1.01 -7.93
N ILE A 141 -10.66 1.78 -8.90
CA ILE A 141 -9.43 2.56 -8.74
C ILE A 141 -9.60 3.71 -7.72
N GLU A 142 -10.77 4.34 -7.68
CA GLU A 142 -11.10 5.35 -6.67
C GLU A 142 -11.11 4.73 -5.28
N GLU A 143 -11.75 3.57 -5.10
CA GLU A 143 -11.74 2.81 -3.85
C GLU A 143 -10.32 2.42 -3.42
N MET A 144 -9.47 1.98 -4.36
CA MET A 144 -8.04 1.71 -4.07
C MET A 144 -7.31 2.96 -3.59
N THR A 145 -7.62 4.12 -4.18
CA THR A 145 -7.00 5.40 -3.83
C THR A 145 -7.43 5.84 -2.42
N GLU A 146 -8.69 5.63 -2.06
CA GLU A 146 -9.19 5.88 -0.70
C GLU A 146 -8.53 4.97 0.34
N GLU A 147 -8.42 3.66 0.05
CA GLU A 147 -7.74 2.72 0.93
C GLU A 147 -6.25 3.09 1.09
N MET A 148 -5.57 3.53 0.02
CA MET A 148 -4.20 4.06 0.13
C MET A 148 -4.10 5.31 0.99
N PHE A 149 -5.06 6.23 0.86
CA PHE A 149 -5.11 7.42 1.71
C PHE A 149 -5.27 7.04 3.20
N ARG A 150 -6.14 6.07 3.51
CA ARG A 150 -6.29 5.53 4.86
C ARG A 150 -4.99 4.90 5.35
N LEU A 151 -4.30 4.12 4.51
CA LEU A 151 -3.01 3.51 4.85
C LEU A 151 -1.96 4.56 5.24
N HIS A 152 -1.87 5.65 4.48
CA HIS A 152 -0.96 6.76 4.76
C HIS A 152 -1.33 7.47 6.07
N GLN A 153 -2.61 7.78 6.29
CA GLN A 153 -3.08 8.39 7.54
C GLN A 153 -2.72 7.54 8.77
N PHE A 154 -2.95 6.23 8.71
CA PHE A 154 -2.57 5.34 9.81
C PHE A 154 -1.06 5.32 10.06
N SER A 155 -0.27 5.31 8.99
CA SER A 155 1.19 5.30 9.08
C SER A 155 1.73 6.60 9.70
N ILE A 156 1.16 7.75 9.32
CA ILE A 156 1.50 9.07 9.87
C ILE A 156 1.05 9.19 11.33
N LYS A 157 -0.19 8.80 11.66
CA LYS A 157 -0.71 8.85 13.03
C LYS A 157 0.12 7.98 13.98
N LYS A 158 0.52 6.80 13.52
CA LYS A 158 1.41 5.90 14.26
C LYS A 158 2.81 6.51 14.45
N ALA A 159 3.31 7.27 13.47
CA ALA A 159 4.56 8.00 13.61
C ALA A 159 4.47 9.12 14.65
N SER A 160 3.39 9.91 14.63
CA SER A 160 3.22 11.06 15.55
C SER A 160 2.99 10.66 17.00
N GLN A 161 2.19 9.62 17.26
CA GLN A 161 1.88 9.13 18.61
C GLN A 161 3.10 8.59 19.39
N LYS A 162 4.22 8.34 18.71
CA LYS A 162 5.43 7.76 19.30
C LYS A 162 6.59 8.75 19.40
N GLN A 163 6.41 9.95 18.84
CA GLN A 163 7.32 11.08 19.04
C GLN A 163 6.94 11.92 20.28
N GLN A 164 5.74 11.69 20.85
CA GLN A 164 5.31 12.21 22.15
C GLN A 164 5.61 11.21 23.27
#